data_AF-A0A7V9N562-F1
#
_entry.id   AF-A0A7V9N562-F1
#
_cell.length_a   1.000
_cell.length_b   1.000
_cell.length_c   1.000
_cell.angle_alpha   90.00
_cell.angle_beta   90.00
_cell.angle_gamma   90.00
#
_symmetry.space_group_name_H-M   'P 1'
#
loop_
_entity.id
_entity.type
_entity.pdbx_description
1 polymer ?
#
loop_
_entity_poly.entity_id
_entity_poly.type
_entity_poly.pdbx_seq_one_letter_code
_entity_poly.pdbx_strand_id
1 'polypeptide(L)'
;MSESRDSYEPVETGENGFGPQDVIARAREALAPVRDALERAGFYAYGTVDEENRWVISADDEAGHVDVRVGSDGYQIDLWATAPGLFSEEENDFRRRAMERLARMTIPRVQQGFLAPHQAAWWDETEGGPGARLRYDLPFTAADQTGT
;
A
#
# COMPACT_ATOMS: atom_id res chain seq x y z
N MET A 1 -40.86 -20.18 -24.49
CA MET A 1 -40.42 -19.12 -23.56
C MET A 1 -39.66 -19.81 -22.46
N SER A 2 -38.33 -19.76 -22.50
CA SER A 2 -37.44 -20.45 -21.57
C SER A 2 -37.04 -19.45 -20.49
N GLU A 3 -37.52 -19.63 -19.27
CA GLU A 3 -36.98 -18.92 -18.10
C GLU A 3 -35.67 -19.61 -17.70
N SER A 4 -34.55 -19.04 -18.14
CA SER A 4 -33.24 -19.37 -17.60
C SER A 4 -33.19 -18.86 -16.17
N ARG A 5 -33.45 -19.73 -15.20
CA ARG A 5 -33.11 -19.49 -13.80
C ARG A 5 -31.59 -19.51 -13.71
N ASP A 6 -31.02 -18.33 -13.65
CA ASP A 6 -29.61 -18.12 -13.35
C ASP A 6 -29.35 -18.67 -11.95
N SER A 7 -28.78 -19.87 -11.90
CA SER A 7 -28.40 -20.55 -10.66
C SER A 7 -27.22 -19.79 -10.07
N TYR A 8 -27.53 -18.95 -9.08
CA TYR A 8 -26.55 -18.24 -8.26
C TYR A 8 -25.69 -19.27 -7.52
N GLU A 9 -24.48 -19.53 -8.01
CA GLU A 9 -23.50 -20.32 -7.27
C GLU A 9 -23.03 -19.49 -6.06
N PRO A 10 -23.04 -20.05 -4.84
CA PRO A 10 -22.60 -19.32 -3.66
C PRO A 10 -21.09 -19.09 -3.76
N VAL A 11 -20.70 -17.82 -3.79
CA VAL A 11 -19.29 -17.37 -3.70
C VAL A 11 -18.69 -17.95 -2.43
N GLU A 12 -17.55 -18.63 -2.57
CA GLU A 12 -16.83 -19.26 -1.47
C GLU A 12 -16.70 -18.30 -0.29
N THR A 13 -17.24 -18.72 0.84
CA THR A 13 -17.02 -18.06 2.12
C THR A 13 -15.54 -18.22 2.43
N GLY A 14 -14.81 -17.11 2.54
CA GLY A 14 -13.45 -17.14 3.09
C GLY A 14 -13.46 -17.84 4.45
N GLU A 15 -12.31 -18.36 4.91
CA GLU A 15 -12.12 -19.28 6.05
C GLU A 15 -12.83 -18.90 7.38
N ASN A 16 -13.42 -17.71 7.48
CA ASN A 16 -14.15 -17.19 8.64
C ASN A 16 -15.69 -17.09 8.46
N GLY A 17 -16.28 -17.55 7.35
CA GLY A 17 -17.74 -17.59 7.16
C GLY A 17 -18.43 -16.25 6.89
N PHE A 18 -17.66 -15.20 6.60
CA PHE A 18 -18.14 -13.85 6.30
C PHE A 18 -18.15 -13.59 4.79
N GLY A 19 -19.17 -12.89 4.29
CA GLY A 19 -19.18 -12.43 2.91
C GLY A 19 -18.15 -11.30 2.68
N PRO A 20 -17.73 -11.03 1.44
CA PRO A 20 -16.78 -9.95 1.14
C PRO A 20 -17.22 -8.57 1.68
N GLN A 21 -18.52 -8.30 1.70
CA GLN A 21 -19.08 -7.07 2.24
C GLN A 21 -18.93 -6.97 3.77
N ASP A 22 -19.04 -8.09 4.49
CA ASP A 22 -18.90 -8.14 5.94
C ASP A 22 -17.44 -7.91 6.36
N VAL A 23 -16.48 -8.40 5.57
CA VAL A 23 -15.05 -8.17 5.80
C VAL A 23 -14.70 -6.69 5.65
N ILE A 24 -15.21 -6.04 4.59
CA ILE A 24 -15.00 -4.60 4.36
C ILE A 24 -15.65 -3.76 5.47
N ALA A 25 -16.86 -4.10 5.90
CA ALA A 25 -17.55 -3.39 6.99
C ALA A 25 -16.76 -3.49 8.30
N ARG A 26 -16.25 -4.67 8.65
CA ARG A 26 -15.40 -4.85 9.83
C ARG A 26 -14.07 -4.11 9.74
N ALA A 27 -13.42 -4.15 8.59
CA ALA A 27 -12.19 -3.41 8.38
C ALA A 27 -12.39 -1.89 8.49
N ARG A 28 -13.54 -1.37 8.04
CA ARG A 28 -13.93 0.03 8.25
C ARG A 28 -14.01 0.41 9.72
N GLU A 29 -14.69 -0.41 10.52
CA GLU A 29 -14.80 -0.18 11.96
C GLU A 29 -13.44 -0.26 12.65
N ALA A 30 -12.64 -1.29 12.33
CA ALA A 30 -11.33 -1.51 12.95
C ALA A 30 -10.30 -0.42 12.61
N LEU A 31 -10.41 0.22 11.45
CA LEU A 31 -9.51 1.29 11.01
C LEU A 31 -10.01 2.70 11.35
N ALA A 32 -11.21 2.87 11.92
CA ALA A 32 -11.70 4.18 12.33
C ALA A 32 -10.72 4.92 13.27
N PRO A 33 -10.11 4.28 14.30
CA PRO A 33 -9.13 4.95 15.15
C PRO A 33 -7.86 5.38 14.42
N VAL A 34 -7.46 4.67 13.37
CA VAL A 34 -6.28 5.01 12.55
C VAL A 34 -6.54 6.29 11.79
N ARG A 35 -7.72 6.41 11.17
CA ARG A 35 -8.13 7.64 10.49
C ARG A 35 -8.11 8.82 11.46
N ASP A 36 -8.74 8.67 12.63
CA ASP A 36 -8.76 9.72 13.65
C ASP A 36 -7.36 10.10 14.13
N ALA A 37 -6.44 9.14 14.26
CA ALA A 37 -5.06 9.40 14.64
C ALA A 37 -4.29 10.19 13.57
N LEU A 38 -4.44 9.83 12.29
CA LEU A 38 -3.82 10.54 11.18
C LEU A 38 -4.38 11.96 11.03
N GLU A 39 -5.71 12.13 11.12
CA GLU A 39 -6.36 13.45 11.05
C GLU A 39 -5.92 14.34 12.22
N ARG A 40 -5.81 13.81 13.45
CA ARG A 40 -5.28 14.55 14.61
C ARG A 40 -3.82 14.96 14.44
N ALA A 41 -3.02 14.15 13.73
CA ALA A 41 -1.64 14.47 13.41
C ALA A 41 -1.52 15.50 12.26
N GLY A 42 -2.63 15.92 11.66
CA GLY A 42 -2.68 16.95 10.62
C GLY A 42 -2.68 16.42 9.20
N PHE A 43 -2.74 15.10 9.00
CA PHE A 43 -2.82 14.49 7.68
C PHE A 43 -4.26 14.48 7.16
N TYR A 44 -4.42 14.61 5.84
CA TYR A 44 -5.68 14.30 5.19
C TYR A 44 -5.79 12.79 4.99
N ALA A 45 -6.56 12.12 5.85
CA ALA A 45 -6.73 10.67 5.78
C ALA A 45 -8.11 10.29 5.21
N TYR A 46 -8.14 9.28 4.33
CA TYR A 46 -9.37 8.82 3.70
C TYR A 46 -9.39 7.30 3.55
N GLY A 47 -10.60 6.74 3.52
CA GLY A 47 -10.78 5.31 3.33
C GLY A 47 -10.96 4.95 1.85
N THR A 48 -10.26 3.91 1.39
CA THR A 48 -10.35 3.40 0.02
C THR A 48 -10.21 1.87 0.00
N VAL A 49 -10.31 1.27 -1.19
CA VAL A 49 -9.96 -0.14 -1.42
C VAL A 49 -8.62 -0.22 -2.15
N ASP A 50 -7.75 -1.13 -1.71
CA ASP A 50 -6.48 -1.40 -2.37
C ASP A 50 -6.64 -2.27 -3.62
N GLU A 51 -5.53 -2.55 -4.31
CA GLU A 51 -5.49 -3.39 -5.51
C GLU A 51 -5.96 -4.85 -5.27
N GLU A 52 -5.95 -5.30 -4.01
CA GLU A 52 -6.40 -6.61 -3.58
C GLU A 52 -7.87 -6.59 -3.06
N ASN A 53 -8.61 -5.50 -3.30
CA ASN A 53 -9.98 -5.27 -2.82
C ASN A 53 -10.12 -5.30 -1.29
N ARG A 54 -9.08 -4.90 -0.56
CA ARG A 54 -9.12 -4.77 0.90
C ARG A 54 -9.35 -3.32 1.29
N TRP A 55 -10.09 -3.12 2.37
CA TRP A 55 -10.30 -1.77 2.90
C TRP A 55 -9.04 -1.26 3.59
N VAL A 56 -8.63 -0.04 3.24
CA VAL A 56 -7.44 0.64 3.76
C VAL A 56 -7.76 2.09 4.12
N ILE A 57 -7.01 2.64 5.07
CA ILE A 57 -6.94 4.10 5.30
C ILE A 57 -5.64 4.59 4.68
N SER A 58 -5.77 5.52 3.75
CA SER A 58 -4.65 6.15 3.05
C SER A 58 -4.47 7.59 3.53
N ALA A 59 -3.23 8.05 3.56
CA ALA A 59 -2.90 9.47 3.65
C ALA A 59 -1.61 9.74 2.87
N ASP A 60 -1.46 10.95 2.35
CA ASP A 60 -0.32 11.36 1.55
C ASP A 60 0.04 12.82 1.81
N ASP A 61 1.34 13.12 1.69
CA ASP A 61 1.89 14.47 1.73
C ASP A 61 3.10 14.58 0.78
N GLU A 62 3.82 15.70 0.86
CA GLU A 62 5.01 15.94 0.02
C GLU A 62 6.16 14.96 0.29
N ALA A 63 6.19 14.31 1.47
CA ALA A 63 7.23 13.37 1.86
C ALA A 63 6.91 11.93 1.40
N GLY A 64 5.64 11.60 1.16
CA GLY A 64 5.25 10.33 0.58
C GLY A 64 3.81 9.92 0.93
N HIS A 65 3.62 8.61 1.00
CA HIS A 65 2.32 7.96 1.17
C HIS A 65 2.35 6.98 2.33
N VAL A 66 1.21 6.85 2.99
CA VAL A 66 0.92 5.81 3.98
C VAL A 66 -0.39 5.11 3.64
N ASP A 67 -0.35 3.79 3.64
CA ASP A 67 -1.55 2.95 3.68
C ASP A 67 -1.54 2.13 4.96
N VAL A 68 -2.67 2.14 5.66
CA VAL A 68 -2.89 1.31 6.84
C VAL A 68 -4.07 0.38 6.61
N ARG A 69 -3.87 -0.90 6.89
CA ARG A 69 -4.91 -1.91 6.79
C ARG A 69 -4.92 -2.87 7.96
N VAL A 70 -5.97 -3.66 8.06
CA VAL A 70 -6.03 -4.76 9.03
C VAL A 70 -5.14 -5.91 8.54
N GLY A 71 -4.16 -6.29 9.36
CA GLY A 71 -3.32 -7.47 9.20
C GLY A 71 -3.86 -8.66 10.01
N SER A 72 -3.08 -9.73 10.11
CA SER A 72 -3.49 -10.94 10.83
C SER A 72 -3.54 -10.80 12.35
N ASP A 73 -2.73 -9.89 12.93
CA ASP A 73 -2.60 -9.70 14.38
C ASP A 73 -2.56 -8.21 14.79
N GLY A 74 -2.99 -7.31 13.91
CA GLY A 74 -2.88 -5.88 14.14
C GLY A 74 -3.10 -5.03 12.90
N TYR A 75 -2.52 -3.84 12.91
CA TYR A 75 -2.45 -2.97 11.74
C TYR A 75 -1.19 -3.27 10.94
N GLN A 76 -1.35 -3.35 9.63
CA GLN A 76 -0.24 -3.37 8.70
C GLN A 76 -0.13 -1.99 8.06
N ILE A 77 1.04 -1.38 8.20
CA ILE A 77 1.35 -0.02 7.78
C ILE A 77 2.37 -0.13 6.65
N ASP A 78 2.01 0.32 5.46
CA ASP A 78 2.91 0.47 4.32
C ASP A 78 3.19 1.97 4.13
N LEU A 79 4.48 2.34 4.22
CA LEU A 79 4.97 3.69 3.99
C LEU A 79 5.81 3.67 2.72
N TRP A 80 5.57 4.58 1.79
CA TRP A 80 6.45 4.70 0.63
C TRP A 80 6.60 6.12 0.12
N ALA A 81 7.71 6.33 -0.57
CA ALA A 81 7.98 7.56 -1.29
C ALA A 81 8.73 7.24 -2.58
N THR A 82 8.56 8.09 -3.56
CA THR A 82 9.30 8.04 -4.81
C THR A 82 10.13 9.32 -4.96
N ALA A 83 11.38 9.18 -5.40
CA ALA A 83 12.20 10.33 -5.76
C ALA A 83 12.07 10.57 -7.28
N PRO A 84 11.14 11.43 -7.73
CA PRO A 84 10.85 11.58 -9.15
C PRO A 84 12.03 12.18 -9.92
N GLY A 85 12.09 11.90 -11.21
CA GLY A 85 13.00 12.58 -12.13
C GLY A 85 14.49 12.45 -11.80
N LEU A 86 14.95 11.30 -11.31
CA LEU A 86 16.34 11.06 -10.89
C LEU A 86 17.39 11.46 -11.95
N PHE A 87 17.03 11.36 -13.23
CA PHE A 87 17.89 11.73 -14.36
C PHE A 87 17.30 12.85 -15.22
N SER A 88 16.43 13.68 -14.64
CA SER A 88 15.76 14.78 -15.33
C SER A 88 16.71 15.86 -15.83
N GLU A 89 17.85 16.05 -15.16
CA GLU A 89 18.91 16.99 -15.55
C GLU A 89 19.77 16.50 -16.73
N GLU A 90 19.65 15.23 -17.15
CA GLU A 90 20.38 14.72 -18.32
C GLU A 90 19.67 15.11 -19.62
N GLU A 91 20.24 16.09 -20.31
CA GLU A 91 19.76 16.63 -21.58
C GLU A 91 19.90 15.62 -22.73
N ASN A 92 20.88 14.71 -22.68
CA ASN A 92 21.06 13.71 -23.72
C ASN A 92 20.09 12.54 -23.52
N ASP A 93 19.05 12.49 -24.36
CA ASP A 93 18.01 11.45 -24.32
C ASP A 93 18.54 10.01 -24.36
N PHE A 94 19.59 9.75 -25.17
CA PHE A 94 20.16 8.40 -25.25
C PHE A 94 20.82 8.02 -23.93
N ARG A 95 21.57 8.95 -23.33
CA ARG A 95 22.25 8.74 -22.05
C ARG A 95 21.24 8.60 -20.90
N ARG A 96 20.22 9.46 -20.86
CA ARG A 96 19.12 9.37 -19.87
C ARG A 96 18.47 7.98 -19.91
N ARG A 97 18.04 7.51 -21.08
CA ARG A 97 17.45 6.18 -21.26
C ARG A 97 18.39 5.04 -20.85
N ALA A 98 19.68 5.16 -21.15
CA ALA A 98 20.68 4.17 -20.73
C ALA A 98 20.81 4.11 -19.20
N MET A 99 20.81 5.27 -18.53
CA MET A 99 20.86 5.37 -17.06
C MET A 99 19.59 4.84 -16.39
N GLU A 100 18.40 5.20 -16.89
CA GLU A 100 17.13 4.64 -16.42
C GLU A 100 17.10 3.12 -16.58
N ARG A 101 17.56 2.60 -17.72
CA ARG A 101 17.67 1.15 -17.95
C ARG A 101 18.59 0.49 -16.93
N LEU A 102 19.72 1.12 -16.62
CA LEU A 102 20.65 0.62 -15.61
C LEU A 102 20.00 0.63 -14.22
N ALA A 103 19.26 1.67 -13.86
CA ALA A 103 18.52 1.76 -12.60
C ALA A 103 17.49 0.63 -12.48
N ARG A 104 16.65 0.41 -13.51
CA ARG A 104 15.69 -0.70 -13.58
C ARG A 104 16.33 -2.08 -13.35
N MET A 105 17.56 -2.29 -13.84
CA MET A 105 18.29 -3.55 -13.63
C MET A 105 18.97 -3.65 -12.26
N THR A 106 19.30 -2.52 -11.64
CA THR A 106 20.13 -2.47 -10.42
C THR A 106 19.28 -2.46 -9.16
N ILE A 107 18.18 -1.69 -9.13
CA ILE A 107 17.31 -1.57 -7.95
C ILE A 107 16.81 -2.94 -7.44
N PRO A 108 16.34 -3.86 -8.32
CA PRO A 108 15.94 -5.20 -7.86
C PRO A 108 17.09 -5.99 -7.21
N ARG A 109 18.33 -5.77 -7.63
CA ARG A 109 19.51 -6.41 -7.01
C ARG A 109 19.85 -5.81 -5.65
N VAL A 110 19.66 -4.49 -5.49
CA VAL A 110 19.79 -3.83 -4.18
C VAL A 110 18.79 -4.44 -3.19
N GLN A 111 17.53 -4.62 -3.61
CA GLN A 111 16.51 -5.26 -2.79
C GLN A 111 16.91 -6.66 -2.32
N GLN A 112 17.51 -7.48 -3.19
CA GLN A 112 17.89 -8.85 -2.84
C GLN A 112 19.09 -8.95 -1.87
N GLY A 113 19.99 -7.96 -1.87
CA GLY A 113 21.25 -8.04 -1.13
C GLY A 113 21.39 -7.11 0.07
N PHE A 114 20.62 -6.02 0.11
CA PHE A 114 20.87 -4.91 1.05
C PHE A 114 19.65 -4.48 1.85
N LEU A 115 18.45 -4.92 1.47
CA LEU A 115 17.22 -4.54 2.14
C LEU A 115 16.77 -5.60 3.15
N ALA A 116 16.26 -5.16 4.29
CA ALA A 116 15.62 -6.05 5.25
C ALA A 116 14.27 -6.56 4.68
N PRO A 117 13.70 -7.67 5.21
CA PRO A 117 12.46 -8.25 4.67
C PRO A 117 11.26 -7.32 4.62
N HIS A 118 11.24 -6.31 5.49
CA HIS A 118 10.19 -5.31 5.59
C HIS A 118 10.41 -4.09 4.69
N GLN A 119 11.43 -4.12 3.85
CA GLN A 119 11.82 -3.03 2.97
C GLN A 119 11.74 -3.49 1.51
N ALA A 120 11.31 -2.60 0.62
CA ALA A 120 11.31 -2.84 -0.82
C ALA A 120 11.80 -1.61 -1.57
N ALA A 121 12.36 -1.81 -2.75
CA ALA A 121 12.74 -0.73 -3.64
C ALA A 121 12.42 -1.10 -5.09
N TRP A 122 11.94 -0.15 -5.87
CA TRP A 122 11.58 -0.36 -7.27
C TRP A 122 11.94 0.86 -8.10
N TRP A 123 11.87 0.70 -9.42
CA TRP A 123 11.83 1.83 -10.33
C TRP A 123 10.36 2.16 -10.58
N ASP A 124 9.95 3.38 -10.23
CA ASP A 124 8.62 3.89 -10.49
C ASP A 124 8.53 4.38 -11.94
N GLU A 125 7.70 3.70 -12.73
CA GLU A 125 7.53 4.03 -14.15
C GLU A 125 6.69 5.28 -14.38
N THR A 126 5.83 5.65 -13.42
CA THR A 126 4.95 6.83 -13.51
C THR A 126 5.74 8.09 -13.18
N GLU A 127 6.52 8.04 -12.11
CA GLU A 127 7.29 9.19 -11.59
C GLU A 127 8.72 9.30 -12.18
N GLY A 128 9.18 8.25 -12.89
CA GLY A 128 10.48 8.24 -13.54
C GLY A 128 11.66 8.29 -12.56
N GLY A 129 11.56 7.55 -11.47
CA GLY A 129 12.55 7.59 -10.38
C GLY A 129 12.49 6.38 -9.45
N PRO A 130 13.45 6.24 -8.53
CA PRO A 130 13.44 5.14 -7.56
C PRO A 130 12.36 5.36 -6.50
N GLY A 131 11.57 4.32 -6.25
CA GLY A 131 10.65 4.21 -5.12
C GLY A 131 11.23 3.34 -4.01
N ALA A 132 10.87 3.66 -2.77
CA ALA A 132 11.21 2.86 -1.59
C ALA A 132 9.99 2.69 -0.69
N ARG A 133 9.83 1.51 -0.11
CA ARG A 133 8.74 1.17 0.81
C ARG A 133 9.26 0.52 2.07
N LEU A 134 8.65 0.88 3.20
CA LEU A 134 8.78 0.23 4.49
C LEU A 134 7.42 -0.34 4.90
N ARG A 135 7.43 -1.55 5.48
CA ARG A 135 6.25 -2.25 5.96
C ARG A 135 6.38 -2.53 7.45
N TYR A 136 5.41 -2.15 8.25
CA TYR A 136 5.41 -2.43 9.68
C TYR A 136 4.11 -3.12 10.08
N ASP A 137 4.22 -4.10 10.97
CA ASP A 137 3.07 -4.73 11.62
C ASP A 137 3.01 -4.22 13.06
N LEU A 138 1.92 -3.54 13.40
CA LEU A 138 1.63 -2.99 14.71
C LEU A 138 0.54 -3.83 15.38
N PRO A 139 0.86 -4.63 16.42
CA PRO A 139 -0.12 -5.46 17.10
C PRO A 139 -1.26 -4.63 17.71
N PHE A 140 -2.49 -5.15 17.74
CA PHE A 140 -3.60 -4.46 18.40
C PHE A 140 -3.34 -4.21 19.90
N THR A 141 -2.54 -5.05 20.54
CA THR A 141 -2.12 -4.90 21.94
C THR A 141 -1.20 -3.69 22.17
N ALA A 142 -0.60 -3.15 21.12
CA ALA A 142 0.23 -1.95 21.14
C ALA A 142 -0.51 -0.70 20.63
N ALA A 143 -1.81 -0.79 20.34
CA ALA A 143 -2.60 0.32 19.81
C ALA A 143 -2.57 1.55 20.74
N ASP A 144 -2.59 1.35 22.06
CA ASP A 144 -2.53 2.42 23.06
C ASP A 144 -1.19 3.18 23.09
N GLN A 145 -0.15 2.69 22.41
CA GLN A 145 1.15 3.36 22.28
C GLN A 145 1.23 4.23 21.01
N THR A 146 0.17 4.26 20.21
CA THR A 146 0.13 4.99 18.94
C THR A 146 -0.59 6.32 19.13
N GLY A 147 0.17 7.42 19.18
CA GLY A 147 -0.37 8.79 19.17
C GLY A 147 -0.29 9.58 20.49
N THR A 148 0.74 9.33 21.32
CA THR A 148 1.23 10.30 22.33
C THR A 148 2.35 11.16 21.78
#